data_AF-A0A7C0VLM6-F1
#
_entry.id   AF-A0A7C0VLM6-F1
#
_cell.length_a   1.000
_cell.length_b   1.000
_cell.length_c   1.000
_cell.angle_alpha   90.00
_cell.angle_beta   90.00
_cell.angle_gamma   90.00
#
_symmetry.space_group_name_H-M   'P 1'
#
loop_
_entity.id
_entity.type
_entity.pdbx_description
1 polymer ?
#
loop_
_entity_poly.entity_id
_entity_poly.type
_entity_poly.pdbx_seq_one_letter_code
_entity_poly.pdbx_strand_id
1 'polypeptide(L)'
;MNIICPACGKRNGLENKICSRCSCGLEELAAIIRLAAVYCHEAAACLRLADGPGALAKALNSWDLRHSAEAARLAFLASLLNHDFTAATHWYKNNNCGDSIFNP
;
A
#
# COMPACT_ATOMS: atom_id res chain seq x y z
N MET A 1 -7.84 -1.72 -9.79
CA MET A 1 -7.65 -1.83 -8.33
C MET A 1 -9.02 -2.11 -7.74
N ASN A 2 -9.15 -3.16 -6.93
CA ASN A 2 -10.48 -3.62 -6.48
C ASN A 2 -10.56 -3.52 -4.97
N ILE A 3 -11.78 -3.32 -4.46
CA ILE A 3 -12.09 -3.29 -3.03
C ILE A 3 -12.86 -4.57 -2.67
N ILE A 4 -12.48 -5.21 -1.57
CA ILE A 4 -13.23 -6.36 -1.03
C ILE A 4 -14.24 -5.80 -0.03
N CYS A 5 -15.52 -6.10 -0.25
CA CYS A 5 -16.55 -5.70 0.69
C CYS A 5 -16.35 -6.45 2.02
N PRO A 6 -16.22 -5.74 3.16
CA PRO A 6 -15.99 -6.39 4.45
C PRO A 6 -17.21 -7.19 4.93
N ALA A 7 -18.42 -6.85 4.47
CA ALA A 7 -19.63 -7.53 4.89
C ALA A 7 -19.91 -8.84 4.13
N CYS A 8 -19.56 -8.93 2.84
CA CYS A 8 -19.91 -10.09 2.01
C CYS A 8 -18.72 -10.73 1.27
N GLY A 9 -17.51 -10.18 1.43
CA GLY A 9 -16.29 -10.69 0.79
C GLY A 9 -16.23 -10.51 -0.74
N LYS A 10 -17.23 -9.86 -1.35
CA LYS A 10 -17.27 -9.70 -2.81
C LYS A 10 -16.44 -8.52 -3.30
N ARG A 11 -15.83 -8.69 -4.47
CA ARG A 11 -15.06 -7.66 -5.17
C ARG A 11 -16.01 -6.59 -5.71
N ASN A 12 -15.62 -5.33 -5.53
CA ASN A 12 -16.27 -4.15 -6.10
C ASN A 12 -15.21 -3.26 -6.76
N GLY A 13 -15.67 -2.35 -7.63
CA GLY A 13 -14.83 -1.28 -8.18
C GLY A 13 -14.48 -0.26 -7.10
N LEU A 14 -13.37 0.46 -7.28
CA LEU A 14 -12.91 1.51 -6.37
C LEU A 14 -13.75 2.80 -6.46
N GLU A 15 -14.54 2.91 -7.53
CA GLU A 15 -15.51 3.95 -7.81
C GLU A 15 -16.86 3.72 -7.13
N ASN A 16 -17.13 2.47 -6.71
CA ASN A 16 -18.38 2.12 -6.07
C ASN A 16 -18.41 2.65 -4.64
N LYS A 17 -19.35 3.55 -4.35
CA LYS A 17 -19.60 4.04 -2.98
C LYS A 17 -20.29 3.01 -2.09
N ILE A 18 -21.00 2.05 -2.69
CA ILE A 18 -21.74 1.00 -2.01
C ILE A 18 -21.47 -0.35 -2.66
N CYS A 19 -21.53 -1.42 -1.87
CA CYS A 19 -21.40 -2.77 -2.40
C CYS A 19 -22.65 -3.13 -3.23
N SER A 20 -22.45 -3.64 -4.44
CA SER A 20 -23.52 -4.06 -5.34
C SER A 20 -24.34 -5.27 -4.86
N ARG A 21 -23.86 -5.97 -3.82
CA ARG A 21 -24.48 -7.19 -3.28
C ARG A 21 -25.23 -6.98 -1.97
N CYS A 22 -24.65 -6.23 -1.04
CA CYS A 22 -25.19 -6.07 0.32
C CYS A 22 -25.39 -4.60 0.71
N SER A 23 -25.21 -3.66 -0.22
CA SER A 23 -25.39 -2.21 0.00
C SER A 23 -24.53 -1.59 1.10
N CYS A 24 -23.53 -2.32 1.62
CA CYS A 24 -22.55 -1.81 2.59
C CYS A 24 -21.77 -0.63 1.98
N GLY A 25 -21.56 0.43 2.77
CA GLY A 25 -20.76 1.58 2.36
C GLY A 25 -19.29 1.20 2.15
N LEU A 26 -18.72 1.65 1.04
CA LEU A 26 -17.34 1.38 0.63
C LEU A 26 -16.52 2.67 0.45
N GLU A 27 -17.13 3.84 0.63
CA GLU A 27 -16.52 5.15 0.34
C GLU A 27 -15.24 5.40 1.15
N GLU A 28 -15.28 5.16 2.46
CA GLU A 28 -14.11 5.33 3.34
C GLU A 28 -12.97 4.38 2.98
N LEU A 29 -13.30 3.10 2.75
CA LEU A 29 -12.30 2.10 2.36
C LEU A 29 -11.70 2.42 0.98
N ALA A 30 -12.51 2.95 0.05
CA ALA A 30 -12.02 3.43 -1.23
C ALA A 30 -11.09 4.64 -1.06
N ALA A 31 -11.41 5.57 -0.15
CA ALA A 31 -10.57 6.72 0.16
C ALA A 31 -9.21 6.29 0.74
N ILE A 32 -9.20 5.32 1.67
CA ILE A 32 -7.96 4.75 2.25
C ILE A 32 -7.09 4.13 1.16
N ILE A 33 -7.67 3.33 0.26
CA ILE A 33 -6.93 2.69 -0.83
C ILE A 33 -6.32 3.73 -1.78
N ARG A 34 -7.07 4.79 -2.11
CA ARG A 34 -6.57 5.88 -2.95
C ARG A 34 -5.42 6.63 -2.27
N LEU A 35 -5.56 6.94 -0.98
CA LEU A 35 -4.52 7.62 -0.21
C LEU A 35 -3.23 6.79 -0.13
N ALA A 36 -3.35 5.47 0.08
CA ALA A 36 -2.20 4.57 0.05
C ALA A 36 -1.47 4.60 -1.31
N ALA A 37 -2.22 4.65 -2.41
CA ALA A 37 -1.64 4.77 -3.75
C ALA A 37 -0.94 6.13 -3.97
N VAL A 38 -1.52 7.22 -3.46
CA VAL A 38 -0.88 8.54 -3.49
C VAL A 38 0.47 8.52 -2.76
N TYR A 39 0.53 7.92 -1.57
CA TYR A 39 1.78 7.79 -0.83
C TYR A 39 2.82 6.93 -1.57
N CYS A 40 2.41 5.85 -2.25
CA CYS A 40 3.33 5.08 -3.12
C CYS A 40 3.91 5.96 -4.23
N HIS A 41 3.06 6.76 -4.88
CA HIS A 41 3.49 7.65 -5.95
C HIS A 41 4.47 8.72 -5.46
N GLU A 42 4.19 9.32 -4.30
CA GLU A 42 5.08 10.30 -3.65
C GLU A 42 6.40 9.67 -3.23
N ALA A 43 6.38 8.47 -2.63
CA ALA A 43 7.60 7.74 -2.28
C ALA A 43 8.49 7.48 -3.51
N ALA A 44 7.88 7.05 -4.63
CA ALA A 44 8.59 6.87 -5.88
C ALA A 44 9.17 8.18 -6.43
N ALA A 45 8.49 9.31 -6.22
CA ALA A 45 9.02 10.62 -6.60
C ALA A 45 10.23 11.02 -5.74
N CYS A 46 10.18 10.82 -4.43
CA CYS A 46 11.32 11.05 -3.53
C CYS A 46 12.53 10.18 -3.93
N LEU A 47 12.33 8.90 -4.27
CA LEU A 47 13.41 8.03 -4.74
C LEU A 47 14.10 8.58 -6.00
N ARG A 48 13.33 9.11 -6.97
CA ARG A 48 13.89 9.73 -8.19
C ARG A 48 14.70 10.98 -7.89
N LEU A 49 14.38 11.68 -6.80
CA LEU A 49 15.10 12.87 -6.33
C LEU A 49 16.25 12.52 -5.36
N ALA A 50 16.55 11.23 -5.16
CA ALA A 50 17.50 10.73 -4.17
C ALA A 50 17.19 11.16 -2.72
N ASP A 51 15.93 11.50 -2.43
CA ASP A 51 15.44 11.76 -1.07
C ASP A 51 15.03 10.45 -0.40
N GLY A 52 16.02 9.75 0.16
CA GLY A 52 15.82 8.49 0.87
C GLY A 52 14.93 8.59 2.10
N PRO A 53 15.11 9.57 3.02
CA PRO A 53 14.26 9.71 4.20
C PRO A 53 12.80 10.02 3.84
N GLY A 54 12.57 10.94 2.88
CA GLY A 54 11.23 11.24 2.40
C GLY A 54 10.57 10.05 1.71
N ALA A 55 11.31 9.31 0.89
CA ALA A 55 10.82 8.09 0.27
C ALA A 55 10.38 7.05 1.30
N LEU A 56 11.18 6.83 2.35
CA LEU A 56 10.86 5.89 3.40
C LEU A 56 9.61 6.31 4.18
N ALA A 57 9.52 7.58 4.59
CA ALA A 57 8.36 8.09 5.31
C ALA A 57 7.05 7.90 4.53
N LYS A 58 7.07 8.19 3.22
CA LYS A 58 5.90 8.01 2.36
C LYS A 58 5.56 6.53 2.15
N ALA A 59 6.57 5.67 1.99
CA ALA A 59 6.35 4.23 1.88
C ALA A 59 5.72 3.64 3.15
N LEU A 60 6.18 4.06 4.33
CA LEU A 60 5.60 3.65 5.62
C LEU A 60 4.14 4.08 5.76
N ASN A 61 3.82 5.34 5.43
CA ASN A 61 2.44 5.82 5.45
C ASN A 61 1.51 4.99 4.54
N SER A 62 2.01 4.55 3.37
CA SER A 62 1.23 3.65 2.50
C SER A 62 1.09 2.25 3.09
N TRP A 63 2.16 1.74 3.71
CA TRP A 63 2.17 0.43 4.35
C TRP A 63 1.16 0.35 5.50
N ASP A 64 1.11 1.35 6.37
CA ASP A 64 0.17 1.39 7.50
C ASP A 64 -1.30 1.34 7.06
N LEU A 65 -1.60 1.88 5.87
CA LEU A 65 -2.95 1.87 5.32
C LEU A 65 -3.34 0.56 4.65
N ARG A 66 -2.44 -0.09 3.91
CA ARG A 66 -2.81 -1.20 3.00
C ARG A 66 -1.87 -2.41 3.00
N HIS A 67 -0.75 -2.38 3.72
CA HIS A 67 0.23 -3.47 3.81
C HIS A 67 0.57 -4.09 2.43
N SER A 68 0.76 -3.22 1.43
CA SER A 68 0.91 -3.66 0.04
C SER A 68 2.37 -3.99 -0.30
N ALA A 69 2.61 -4.97 -1.17
CA ALA A 69 3.95 -5.27 -1.69
C ALA A 69 4.62 -4.03 -2.30
N GLU A 70 3.86 -3.18 -2.99
CA GLU A 70 4.38 -1.94 -3.56
C GLU A 70 4.98 -1.02 -2.48
N ALA A 71 4.27 -0.81 -1.37
CA ALA A 71 4.77 -0.03 -0.25
C ALA A 71 6.03 -0.66 0.39
N ALA A 72 6.04 -1.99 0.59
CA ALA A 72 7.23 -2.69 1.08
C ALA A 72 8.43 -2.57 0.12
N ARG A 73 8.20 -2.61 -1.19
CA ARG A 73 9.25 -2.43 -2.21
C ARG A 73 9.84 -1.03 -2.15
N LEU A 74 9.00 -0.01 -2.01
CA LEU A 74 9.44 1.38 -1.90
C LEU A 74 10.23 1.60 -0.60
N ALA A 75 9.78 1.02 0.51
CA ALA A 75 10.50 1.05 1.77
C ALA A 75 11.87 0.36 1.66
N PHE A 76 11.93 -0.81 1.01
CA PHE A 76 13.19 -1.51 0.73
C PHE A 76 14.18 -0.64 -0.06
N LEU A 77 13.74 -0.04 -1.17
CA LEU A 77 14.58 0.82 -2.00
C LEU A 77 15.04 2.07 -1.25
N ALA A 78 14.15 2.68 -0.45
CA ALA A 78 14.49 3.84 0.37
C ALA A 78 15.52 3.49 1.46
N SER A 79 15.38 2.32 2.11
CA SER A 79 16.37 1.82 3.07
C SER A 79 17.74 1.57 2.42
N LEU A 80 17.79 1.04 1.20
CA LEU A 80 19.05 0.88 0.45
C LEU A 80 19.71 2.24 0.15
N LEU A 81 18.92 3.23 -0.29
CA LEU A 81 19.40 4.57 -0.58
C LEU A 81 19.96 5.27 0.69
N ASN A 82 19.37 4.98 1.85
CA ASN A 82 19.83 5.48 3.15
C ASN A 82 20.99 4.66 3.76
N HIS A 83 21.48 3.62 3.08
CA HIS A 83 22.46 2.66 3.60
C HIS A 83 22.03 1.91 4.88
N ASP A 84 20.73 1.81 5.14
CA ASP A 84 20.18 1.00 6.23
C ASP A 84 19.85 -0.41 5.74
N PHE A 85 20.87 -1.27 5.73
CA PHE A 85 20.76 -2.64 5.25
C PHE A 85 19.91 -3.54 6.17
N THR A 86 19.81 -3.20 7.46
CA THR A 86 18.98 -3.93 8.42
C THR A 86 17.51 -3.75 8.07
N ALA A 87 17.08 -2.49 7.90
CA ALA A 87 15.73 -2.16 7.46
C ALA A 87 15.44 -2.71 6.05
N ALA A 88 16.40 -2.63 5.13
CA ALA A 88 16.25 -3.20 3.79
C ALA A 88 15.97 -4.72 3.86
N THR A 89 16.72 -5.47 4.67
CA THR A 89 16.50 -6.91 4.83
C THR A 89 15.12 -7.24 5.41
N HIS A 90 14.64 -6.44 6.36
CA HIS A 90 13.29 -6.56 6.89
C HIS A 90 12.23 -6.35 5.78
N TRP A 91 12.34 -5.26 5.02
CA TRP A 91 11.38 -4.95 3.96
C TRP A 91 11.42 -5.92 2.79
N TYR A 92 12.59 -6.49 2.46
CA TYR A 92 12.72 -7.53 1.44
C TYR A 92 11.85 -8.76 1.73
N LYS A 93 11.78 -9.19 3.00
CA LYS A 93 10.91 -10.29 3.41
C LYS A 93 9.43 -9.96 3.21
N ASN A 94 9.03 -8.76 3.60
CA ASN A 94 7.63 -8.30 3.51
C ASN A 94 7.19 -8.05 2.06
N ASN A 95 8.12 -7.69 1.18
CA ASN A 95 7.87 -7.49 -0.24
C ASN A 95 7.44 -8.78 -0.96
N ASN A 96 7.89 -9.94 -0.47
CA ASN A 96 7.56 -11.26 -1.02
C ASN A 96 6.26 -11.87 -0.44
N CYS A 97 5.60 -11.20 0.53
CA CYS A 97 4.37 -11.69 1.16
C CYS A 97 3.06 -11.08 0.60
N GLY A 98 3.15 -10.22 -0.42
CA GLY A 98 2.06 -9.30 -0.80
C GLY A 98 0.87 -9.85 -1.59
N ASP A 99 0.84 -11.13 -1.95
CA ASP A 99 -0.33 -11.73 -2.63
C ASP A 99 -1.25 -12.54 -1.71
N SER A 100 -0.90 -12.69 -0.42
CA SER A 100 -1.56 -13.67 0.47
C SER A 100 -2.55 -13.14 1.51
N ILE A 101 -2.82 -11.82 1.60
CA ILE A 101 -3.65 -11.28 2.71
C ILE A 101 -5.15 -11.12 2.35
N PHE A 102 -5.59 -11.65 1.21
CA PHE A 102 -7.02 -11.86 0.92
C PHE A 102 -7.24 -13.21 0.23
N ASN A 103 -6.97 -14.30 0.95
CA ASN A 103 -7.54 -15.60 0.64
C ASN A 103 -8.43 -16.02 1.83
N PRO A 104 -9.60 -16.61 1.54
CA PRO A 104 -10.86 -16.43 2.26
C PRO A 104 -10.89 -16.84 3.73
#